data_AF-A0A2K0T122-F1
#
_entry.id   AF-A0A2K0T122-F1
#
_cell.length_a   1.000
_cell.length_b   1.000
_cell.length_c   1.000
_cell.angle_alpha   90.00
_cell.angle_beta   90.00
_cell.angle_gamma   90.00
#
_symmetry.space_group_name_H-M   'P 1'
#
loop_
_entity.id
_entity.type
_entity.pdbx_description
1 polymer ?
#
loop_
_entity_poly.entity_id
_entity_poly.type
_entity_poly.pdbx_seq_one_letter_code
_entity_poly.pdbx_strand_id
1 'polypeptide(L)'
;MSTDGPVGDLDDRRGCHTDALVFHARIAQIIGAISQDMYTTKLTSEVERIAAARDLTQRVQDWHQSLPAHLGAVHPSILIPSYRRPALALGLAHSHAIMHVNRLFLMRSPTSVYASQVSDCIKAAKDVLESVDTIARDGPIFHAFWWTHYVTFCALVVTYVWVIQQHRMGAADDPGYSARLMQLAEHCHGHLAQATSSNSPSRRYAVILEGFRAAAVNKSTPQQMRPQNGALHEQSIDLNPGIPTLHTNDGGGFFSISQNNSLADMPTFHDWQLTDWLDLDSSVGPLFTYVR
;
A
#
# COMPACT_ATOMS: atom_id res chain seq x y z
N MET A 1 48.54 43.29 20.59
CA MET A 1 47.98 42.89 19.27
C MET A 1 47.21 41.61 19.51
N SER A 2 45.93 41.70 19.84
CA SER A 2 45.07 40.52 20.03
C SER A 2 44.64 40.03 18.66
N THR A 3 44.94 38.77 18.38
CA THR A 3 44.48 38.05 17.21
C THR A 3 43.05 37.58 17.48
N ASP A 4 42.07 38.44 17.23
CA ASP A 4 40.69 38.00 17.06
C ASP A 4 40.60 37.27 15.73
N GLY A 5 40.55 35.93 15.80
CA GLY A 5 40.15 35.10 14.68
C GLY A 5 38.69 35.38 14.31
N PRO A 6 38.26 35.06 13.07
CA PRO A 6 36.91 35.35 12.65
C PRO A 6 35.94 34.58 13.55
N VAL A 7 35.02 35.32 14.18
CA VAL A 7 33.84 34.74 14.81
C VAL A 7 33.06 34.08 13.68
N GLY A 8 33.27 32.77 13.54
CA GLY A 8 32.48 31.95 12.63
C GLY A 8 31.02 32.14 13.00
N ASP A 9 30.26 32.67 12.07
CA ASP A 9 28.83 32.82 12.18
C ASP A 9 28.22 31.47 12.54
N LEU A 10 27.60 31.38 13.73
CA LEU A 10 26.95 30.17 14.20
C LEU A 10 25.71 29.82 13.35
N ASP A 11 25.34 30.69 12.41
CA ASP A 11 24.26 30.52 11.44
C ASP A 11 24.68 29.72 10.18
N ASP A 12 25.97 29.38 10.00
CA ASP A 12 26.46 28.54 8.89
C ASP A 12 26.33 27.02 9.19
N ARG A 13 25.35 26.65 10.04
CA ARG A 13 24.95 25.25 10.30
C ARG A 13 23.98 24.76 9.23
N ARG A 14 24.48 24.62 7.99
CA ARG A 14 24.10 23.61 6.98
C ARG A 14 22.81 22.83 7.29
N GLY A 15 21.66 23.40 6.93
CA GLY A 15 20.35 22.75 6.95
C GLY A 15 20.20 21.64 5.89
N CYS A 16 21.04 20.61 5.91
CA CYS A 16 21.19 19.71 4.76
C CYS A 16 20.64 18.28 4.94
N HIS A 17 20.68 17.70 6.15
CA HIS A 17 20.24 16.31 6.35
C HIS A 17 19.46 16.06 7.64
N THR A 18 19.72 16.84 8.71
CA THR A 18 19.03 16.70 9.99
C THR A 18 17.54 17.04 9.88
N ASP A 19 17.19 18.05 9.10
CA ASP A 19 15.80 18.47 8.91
C ASP A 19 14.99 17.35 8.26
N ALA A 20 15.53 16.72 7.20
CA ALA A 20 14.88 15.59 6.55
C ALA A 20 14.59 14.45 7.54
N LEU A 21 15.52 14.12 8.44
CA LEU A 21 15.31 13.10 9.47
C LEU A 21 14.20 13.50 10.46
N VAL A 22 14.18 14.76 10.91
CA VAL A 22 13.14 15.28 11.81
C VAL A 22 11.76 15.20 11.13
N PHE A 23 11.65 15.59 9.87
CA PHE A 23 10.39 15.53 9.13
C PHE A 23 9.95 14.10 8.84
N HIS A 24 10.87 13.17 8.57
CA HIS A 24 10.57 11.74 8.48
C HIS A 24 10.02 11.17 9.80
N ALA A 25 10.61 11.55 10.95
CA ALA A 25 10.10 11.12 12.25
C ALA A 25 8.68 11.66 12.51
N ARG A 26 8.42 12.92 12.15
CA ARG A 26 7.08 13.54 12.30
C ARG A 26 6.01 12.84 11.46
N ILE A 27 6.28 12.55 10.19
CA ILE A 27 5.30 11.83 9.35
C ILE A 27 5.10 10.39 9.82
N ALA A 28 6.14 9.72 10.32
CA ALA A 28 6.01 8.39 10.91
C ALA A 28 5.08 8.40 12.14
N GLN A 29 5.12 9.44 12.98
CA GLN A 29 4.17 9.61 14.08
C GLN A 29 2.73 9.80 13.60
N ILE A 30 2.53 10.57 12.52
CA ILE A 30 1.20 10.74 11.91
C ILE A 30 0.71 9.40 11.35
N ILE A 31 1.54 8.66 10.63
CA ILE A 31 1.21 7.31 10.12
C ILE A 31 0.85 6.36 11.27
N GLY A 32 1.60 6.37 12.37
CA GLY A 32 1.26 5.60 13.56
C GLY A 32 -0.11 5.96 14.15
N ALA A 33 -0.45 7.26 14.19
CA ALA A 33 -1.77 7.71 14.62
C ALA A 33 -2.88 7.25 13.64
N ILE A 34 -2.63 7.29 12.33
CA ILE A 34 -3.56 6.78 11.31
C ILE A 34 -3.84 5.29 11.54
N SER A 35 -2.80 4.48 11.75
CA SER A 35 -2.95 3.05 12.03
C SER A 35 -3.77 2.80 13.29
N GLN A 36 -3.60 3.63 14.34
CA GLN A 36 -4.41 3.51 15.56
C GLN A 36 -5.87 3.92 15.35
N ASP A 37 -6.10 5.07 14.72
CA ASP A 37 -7.42 5.69 14.68
C ASP A 37 -8.32 5.08 13.59
N MET A 38 -7.76 4.73 12.43
CA MET A 38 -8.53 4.19 11.30
C MET A 38 -8.73 2.67 11.37
N TYR A 39 -7.79 1.95 11.99
CA TYR A 39 -7.75 0.48 11.92
C TYR A 39 -8.03 -0.21 13.27
N THR A 40 -8.06 0.51 14.38
CA THR A 40 -8.57 -0.03 15.64
C THR A 40 -10.07 0.25 15.72
N THR A 41 -10.89 -0.73 16.11
CA THR A 41 -12.38 -0.77 16.14
C THR A 41 -13.07 0.31 17.01
N LYS A 42 -12.38 1.40 17.36
CA LYS A 42 -12.88 2.49 18.19
C LYS A 42 -13.94 3.35 17.51
N LEU A 43 -13.91 3.46 16.18
CA LEU A 43 -14.86 4.30 15.44
C LEU A 43 -16.14 3.51 15.14
N THR A 44 -17.24 3.91 15.77
CA THR A 44 -18.52 3.23 15.72
C THR A 44 -19.41 3.69 14.56
N SER A 45 -19.35 4.96 14.15
CA SER A 45 -20.17 5.49 13.04
C SER A 45 -19.36 5.85 11.79
N GLU A 46 -20.02 5.84 10.62
CA GLU A 46 -19.38 6.23 9.35
C GLU A 46 -19.05 7.72 9.29
N VAL A 47 -19.87 8.57 9.91
CA VAL A 47 -19.64 10.01 10.02
C VAL A 47 -18.37 10.30 10.82
N GLU A 48 -18.16 9.62 11.94
CA GLU A 48 -16.92 9.73 12.74
C GLU A 48 -15.70 9.31 11.95
N ARG A 49 -15.80 8.24 11.13
CA ARG A 49 -14.70 7.78 10.27
C ARG A 49 -14.32 8.80 9.21
N ILE A 50 -15.30 9.39 8.53
CA ILE A 50 -15.05 10.44 7.53
C ILE A 50 -14.44 11.68 8.20
N ALA A 51 -14.98 12.09 9.35
CA ALA A 51 -14.46 13.24 10.08
C ALA A 51 -13.01 13.03 10.52
N ALA A 52 -12.69 11.85 11.07
CA ALA A 52 -11.34 11.49 11.47
C ALA A 52 -10.39 11.37 10.27
N ALA A 53 -10.83 10.77 9.15
CA ALA A 53 -10.04 10.73 7.92
C ALA A 53 -9.72 12.13 7.38
N ARG A 54 -10.69 13.04 7.44
CA ARG A 54 -10.49 14.45 7.05
C ARG A 54 -9.48 15.16 7.97
N ASP A 55 -9.59 14.98 9.28
CA ASP A 55 -8.65 15.56 10.25
C ASP A 55 -7.22 15.05 10.03
N LEU A 56 -7.06 13.73 9.90
CA LEU A 56 -5.76 13.11 9.64
C LEU A 56 -5.18 13.55 8.29
N THR A 57 -6.01 13.65 7.24
CA THR A 57 -5.60 14.18 5.94
C THR A 57 -5.10 15.62 6.07
N GLN A 58 -5.82 16.47 6.81
CA GLN A 58 -5.40 17.85 7.04
C GLN A 58 -4.06 17.91 7.78
N ARG A 59 -3.87 17.08 8.82
CA ARG A 59 -2.59 16.99 9.55
C ARG A 59 -1.42 16.59 8.65
N VAL A 60 -1.64 15.70 7.69
CA VAL A 60 -0.63 15.31 6.69
C VAL A 60 -0.32 16.49 5.76
N GLN A 61 -1.34 17.24 5.32
CA GLN A 61 -1.16 18.43 4.48
C GLN A 61 -0.39 19.53 5.22
N ASP A 62 -0.77 19.84 6.46
CA ASP A 62 -0.10 20.85 7.28
C ASP A 62 1.38 20.48 7.52
N TRP A 63 1.64 19.19 7.77
CA TRP A 63 3.01 18.69 7.86
C TRP A 63 3.79 18.91 6.56
N HIS A 64 3.22 18.59 5.40
CA HIS A 64 3.91 18.75 4.12
C HIS A 64 4.16 20.24 3.79
N GLN A 65 3.20 21.13 4.11
CA GLN A 65 3.36 22.57 3.94
C GLN A 65 4.41 23.17 4.88
N SER A 66 4.69 22.53 6.02
CA SER A 66 5.73 22.96 6.97
C SER A 66 7.16 22.59 6.55
N LEU A 67 7.33 21.88 5.42
CA LEU A 67 8.65 21.49 4.92
C LEU A 67 9.48 22.70 4.49
N PRO A 68 10.79 22.73 4.78
CA PRO A 68 11.71 23.69 4.19
C PRO A 68 11.63 23.67 2.66
N ALA A 69 11.85 24.82 2.02
CA ALA A 69 11.70 24.97 0.57
C ALA A 69 12.50 23.93 -0.23
N HIS A 70 13.71 23.58 0.22
CA HIS A 70 14.58 22.59 -0.41
C HIS A 70 14.11 21.13 -0.27
N LEU A 71 13.09 20.85 0.56
CA LEU A 71 12.49 19.52 0.77
C LEU A 71 11.06 19.40 0.23
N GLY A 72 10.29 20.50 0.18
CA GLY A 72 8.86 20.43 -0.16
C GLY A 72 8.38 21.35 -1.29
N ALA A 73 9.01 22.50 -1.51
CA ALA A 73 8.52 23.49 -2.48
C ALA A 73 9.17 23.37 -3.87
N VAL A 74 10.37 22.79 -3.92
CA VAL A 74 11.19 22.69 -5.14
C VAL A 74 11.07 21.29 -5.73
N HIS A 75 10.78 21.20 -7.03
CA HIS A 75 10.67 19.91 -7.72
C HIS A 75 12.00 19.13 -7.63
N PRO A 76 12.01 17.84 -7.23
CA PRO A 76 13.25 17.10 -7.00
C PRO A 76 14.21 17.02 -8.20
N SER A 77 13.71 17.13 -9.43
CA SER A 77 14.53 17.11 -10.64
C SER A 77 15.49 18.30 -10.75
N ILE A 78 15.14 19.47 -10.19
CA ILE A 78 15.98 20.69 -10.24
C ILE A 78 16.89 20.82 -9.01
N LEU A 79 16.76 19.92 -8.03
CA LEU A 79 17.66 19.86 -6.88
C LEU A 79 18.98 19.17 -7.25
N ILE A 80 20.05 19.61 -6.59
CA ILE A 80 21.33 18.91 -6.62
C ILE A 80 21.17 17.50 -6.01
N PRO A 81 21.98 16.50 -6.41
CA PRO A 81 21.76 15.09 -6.04
C PRO A 81 21.63 14.81 -4.54
N SER A 82 22.31 15.58 -3.68
CA SER A 82 22.28 15.40 -2.22
C SER A 82 20.92 15.72 -1.59
N TYR A 83 20.13 16.63 -2.18
CA TYR A 83 18.81 17.02 -1.68
C TYR A 83 17.66 16.32 -2.42
N ARG A 84 17.93 15.74 -3.59
CA ARG A 84 16.94 15.03 -4.39
C ARG A 84 16.35 13.81 -3.66
N ARG A 85 17.19 12.97 -3.06
CA ARG A 85 16.70 11.73 -2.40
C ARG A 85 15.82 12.02 -1.18
N PRO A 86 16.21 12.91 -0.24
CA PRO A 86 15.36 13.26 0.89
C PRO A 86 14.03 13.90 0.46
N ALA A 87 14.05 14.81 -0.53
CA ALA A 87 12.83 15.43 -1.05
C ALA A 87 11.87 14.39 -1.67
N LEU A 88 12.39 13.46 -2.49
CA LEU A 88 11.61 12.36 -3.04
C LEU A 88 11.03 11.45 -1.94
N ALA A 89 11.84 11.11 -0.94
CA ALA A 89 11.38 10.26 0.16
C ALA A 89 10.27 10.91 0.98
N LEU A 90 10.36 12.22 1.24
CA LEU A 90 9.32 12.97 1.94
C LEU A 90 8.04 13.12 1.09
N GLY A 91 8.17 13.35 -0.22
CA GLY A 91 7.04 13.35 -1.14
C GLY A 91 6.33 12.00 -1.21
N LEU A 92 7.09 10.90 -1.29
CA LEU A 92 6.52 9.55 -1.19
C LEU A 92 5.86 9.30 0.16
N ALA A 93 6.39 9.87 1.25
CA ALA A 93 5.86 9.66 2.61
C ALA A 93 4.53 10.40 2.79
N HIS A 94 4.44 11.61 2.22
CA HIS A 94 3.20 12.35 2.10
C HIS A 94 2.12 11.51 1.40
N SER A 95 2.38 11.09 0.15
CA SER A 95 1.40 10.34 -0.63
C SER A 95 1.06 8.99 0.00
N HIS A 96 2.04 8.30 0.59
CA HIS A 96 1.81 7.07 1.36
C HIS A 96 0.86 7.31 2.54
N ALA A 97 1.05 8.38 3.31
CA ALA A 97 0.16 8.71 4.43
C ALA A 97 -1.27 9.01 3.94
N ILE A 98 -1.43 9.77 2.86
CA ILE A 98 -2.76 10.04 2.26
C ILE A 98 -3.45 8.75 1.80
N MET A 99 -2.71 7.83 1.14
CA MET A 99 -3.24 6.51 0.79
C MET A 99 -3.65 5.72 2.04
N HIS A 100 -2.80 5.72 3.08
CA HIS A 100 -3.03 4.95 4.30
C HIS A 100 -4.28 5.42 5.05
N VAL A 101 -4.56 6.73 5.09
CA VAL A 101 -5.79 7.29 5.65
C VAL A 101 -7.02 6.85 4.87
N ASN A 102 -6.96 6.89 3.54
CA ASN A 102 -8.16 6.88 2.70
C ASN A 102 -8.48 5.52 2.04
N ARG A 103 -7.53 4.58 1.97
CA ARG A 103 -7.70 3.32 1.23
C ARG A 103 -8.86 2.45 1.73
N LEU A 104 -9.25 2.58 3.00
CA LEU A 104 -10.40 1.86 3.57
C LEU A 104 -11.74 2.26 2.93
N PHE A 105 -11.84 3.44 2.34
CA PHE A 105 -13.06 3.91 1.68
C PHE A 105 -13.23 3.33 0.28
N LEU A 106 -12.17 2.77 -0.33
CA LEU A 106 -12.24 2.10 -1.64
C LEU A 106 -13.11 0.84 -1.59
N MET A 107 -13.13 0.15 -0.44
CA MET A 107 -13.87 -1.11 -0.27
C MET A 107 -15.30 -0.90 0.26
N ARG A 108 -15.66 0.33 0.63
CA ARG A 108 -17.01 0.63 1.11
C ARG A 108 -17.98 0.73 -0.06
N SER A 109 -19.24 0.37 0.21
CA SER A 109 -20.32 0.48 -0.78
C SER A 109 -20.34 1.89 -1.37
N PRO A 110 -20.50 2.03 -2.70
CA PRO A 110 -20.48 3.33 -3.36
C PRO A 110 -21.58 4.22 -2.83
N THR A 111 -21.18 5.12 -1.96
CA THR A 111 -21.98 6.26 -1.58
C THR A 111 -21.19 7.49 -1.98
N SER A 112 -21.89 8.48 -2.55
CA SER A 112 -21.30 9.79 -2.86
C SER A 112 -20.59 10.42 -1.65
N VAL A 113 -20.94 9.97 -0.44
CA VAL A 113 -20.35 10.36 0.83
C VAL A 113 -18.83 10.12 0.89
N TYR A 114 -18.30 9.11 0.18
CA TYR A 114 -16.86 8.79 0.18
C TYR A 114 -16.08 9.36 -1.01
N ALA A 115 -16.75 10.10 -1.91
CA ALA A 115 -16.14 10.53 -3.16
C ALA A 115 -14.84 11.33 -2.95
N SER A 116 -14.78 12.17 -1.91
CA SER A 116 -13.56 12.91 -1.56
C SER A 116 -12.43 11.99 -1.10
N GLN A 117 -12.69 11.06 -0.18
CA GLN A 117 -11.68 10.16 0.37
C GLN A 117 -11.14 9.23 -0.73
N VAL A 118 -12.03 8.71 -1.57
CA VAL A 118 -11.63 7.90 -2.74
C VAL A 118 -10.78 8.75 -3.68
N SER A 119 -11.22 9.97 -4.04
CA SER A 119 -10.45 10.85 -4.92
C SER A 119 -9.04 11.14 -4.38
N ASP A 120 -8.91 11.46 -3.10
CA ASP A 120 -7.63 11.75 -2.46
C ASP A 120 -6.71 10.52 -2.45
N CYS A 121 -7.28 9.33 -2.20
CA CYS A 121 -6.54 8.07 -2.25
C CYS A 121 -5.97 7.79 -3.65
N ILE A 122 -6.78 7.97 -4.69
CA ILE A 122 -6.37 7.71 -6.08
C ILE A 122 -5.36 8.73 -6.58
N LYS A 123 -5.53 10.01 -6.24
CA LYS A 123 -4.53 11.04 -6.55
C LYS A 123 -3.19 10.70 -5.91
N ALA A 124 -3.18 10.36 -4.62
CA ALA A 124 -1.96 10.00 -3.92
C ALA A 124 -1.29 8.74 -4.50
N ALA A 125 -2.06 7.72 -4.88
CA ALA A 125 -1.52 6.54 -5.56
C ALA A 125 -0.90 6.91 -6.92
N LYS A 126 -1.57 7.75 -7.71
CA LYS A 126 -1.03 8.27 -8.97
C LYS A 126 0.30 9.00 -8.76
N ASP A 127 0.37 9.89 -7.77
CA ASP A 127 1.60 10.66 -7.45
C ASP A 127 2.78 9.74 -7.10
N VAL A 128 2.52 8.66 -6.34
CA VAL A 128 3.53 7.62 -6.05
C VAL A 128 4.00 6.95 -7.34
N LEU A 129 3.07 6.50 -8.18
CA LEU A 129 3.41 5.77 -9.41
C LEU A 129 4.17 6.68 -10.39
N GLU A 130 3.78 7.95 -10.55
CA GLU A 130 4.51 8.92 -11.39
C GLU A 130 5.93 9.16 -10.86
N SER A 131 6.08 9.29 -9.53
CA SER A 131 7.38 9.43 -8.88
C SER A 131 8.26 8.20 -9.09
N VAL A 132 7.70 6.99 -8.92
CA VAL A 132 8.40 5.71 -9.09
C VAL A 132 8.82 5.51 -10.54
N ASP A 133 7.93 5.75 -11.50
CA ASP A 133 8.23 5.62 -12.93
C ASP A 133 9.35 6.59 -13.36
N THR A 134 9.36 7.80 -12.79
CA THR A 134 10.46 8.76 -12.99
C THR A 134 11.77 8.27 -12.37
N ILE A 135 11.74 7.81 -11.12
CA ILE A 135 12.93 7.28 -10.43
C ILE A 135 13.52 6.08 -11.18
N ALA A 136 12.67 5.17 -11.67
CA ALA A 136 13.09 3.99 -12.40
C ALA A 136 13.75 4.34 -13.75
N ARG A 137 13.26 5.38 -14.44
CA ARG A 137 13.88 5.91 -15.66
C ARG A 137 15.23 6.59 -15.40
N ASP A 138 15.37 7.27 -14.26
CA ASP A 138 16.55 8.06 -13.91
C ASP A 138 17.74 7.21 -13.35
N GLY A 139 17.56 5.89 -13.17
CA GLY A 139 18.63 4.95 -12.81
C GLY A 139 18.46 4.22 -11.46
N PRO A 140 19.53 3.65 -10.87
CA PRO A 140 19.44 2.62 -9.81
C PRO A 140 18.94 3.13 -8.43
N ILE A 141 18.43 4.36 -8.33
CA ILE A 141 17.90 4.93 -7.09
C ILE A 141 16.73 4.09 -6.55
N PHE A 142 15.98 3.44 -7.43
CA PHE A 142 14.85 2.58 -7.06
C PHE A 142 15.26 1.40 -6.16
N HIS A 143 16.49 0.86 -6.31
CA HIS A 143 16.95 -0.31 -5.55
C HIS A 143 17.53 0.02 -4.16
N ALA A 144 17.88 1.27 -3.89
CA ALA A 144 18.57 1.66 -2.66
C ALA A 144 17.63 1.82 -1.45
N PHE A 145 16.31 1.85 -1.67
CA PHE A 145 15.32 2.11 -0.64
C PHE A 145 14.27 1.01 -0.59
N TRP A 146 14.45 0.06 0.32
CA TRP A 146 13.51 -1.05 0.57
C TRP A 146 12.08 -0.55 0.87
N TRP A 147 11.95 0.62 1.51
CA TRP A 147 10.66 1.26 1.79
C TRP A 147 9.93 1.72 0.52
N THR A 148 10.64 2.14 -0.54
CA THR A 148 10.03 2.52 -1.83
C THR A 148 9.31 1.34 -2.46
N HIS A 149 9.84 0.12 -2.34
CA HIS A 149 9.16 -1.08 -2.83
C HIS A 149 7.80 -1.29 -2.13
N TYR A 150 7.73 -1.06 -0.82
CA TYR A 150 6.47 -1.17 -0.07
C TYR A 150 5.47 -0.09 -0.47
N VAL A 151 5.90 1.17 -0.56
CA VAL A 151 5.01 2.28 -0.97
C VAL A 151 4.48 2.07 -2.40
N THR A 152 5.33 1.59 -3.30
CA THR A 152 4.94 1.23 -4.68
C THR A 152 3.91 0.11 -4.67
N PHE A 153 4.15 -0.94 -3.89
CA PHE A 153 3.22 -2.03 -3.70
C PHE A 153 1.84 -1.52 -3.22
N CYS A 154 1.79 -0.66 -2.19
CA CYS A 154 0.54 -0.07 -1.71
C CYS A 154 -0.19 0.74 -2.79
N ALA A 155 0.52 1.54 -3.58
CA ALA A 155 -0.07 2.34 -4.65
C ALA A 155 -0.66 1.47 -5.77
N LEU A 156 0.03 0.38 -6.15
CA LEU A 156 -0.46 -0.58 -7.12
C LEU A 156 -1.74 -1.27 -6.62
N VAL A 157 -1.76 -1.75 -5.37
CA VAL A 157 -2.96 -2.37 -4.79
C VAL A 157 -4.13 -1.39 -4.75
N VAL A 158 -3.91 -0.15 -4.29
CA VAL A 158 -4.94 0.91 -4.30
C VAL A 158 -5.50 1.12 -5.70
N THR A 159 -4.63 1.21 -6.70
CA THR A 159 -5.03 1.42 -8.10
C THR A 159 -5.86 0.25 -8.63
N TYR A 160 -5.39 -0.98 -8.45
CA TYR A 160 -6.11 -2.16 -8.90
C TYR A 160 -7.46 -2.32 -8.21
N VAL A 161 -7.52 -2.16 -6.89
CA VAL A 161 -8.77 -2.21 -6.11
C VAL A 161 -9.76 -1.19 -6.65
N TRP A 162 -9.33 0.05 -6.90
CA TRP A 162 -10.21 1.07 -7.44
C TRP A 162 -10.75 0.69 -8.82
N VAL A 163 -9.90 0.23 -9.74
CA VAL A 163 -10.35 -0.22 -11.08
C VAL A 163 -11.38 -1.34 -10.97
N ILE A 164 -11.13 -2.32 -10.10
CA ILE A 164 -12.05 -3.44 -9.84
C ILE A 164 -13.39 -2.92 -9.34
N GLN A 165 -13.39 -1.99 -8.39
CA GLN A 165 -14.62 -1.41 -7.85
C GLN A 165 -15.36 -0.63 -8.94
N GLN A 166 -14.68 0.20 -9.74
CA GLN A 166 -15.30 0.91 -10.87
C GLN A 166 -16.02 -0.06 -11.82
N HIS A 167 -15.39 -1.19 -12.12
CA HIS A 167 -15.98 -2.24 -12.95
C HIS A 167 -17.21 -2.90 -12.30
N ARG A 168 -17.16 -3.20 -11.00
CA ARG A 168 -18.31 -3.77 -10.26
C ARG A 168 -19.51 -2.83 -10.24
N MET A 169 -19.26 -1.54 -10.18
CA MET A 169 -20.29 -0.51 -10.06
C MET A 169 -20.91 -0.11 -11.40
N GLY A 170 -20.28 -0.47 -12.53
CA GLY A 170 -20.64 0.11 -13.83
C GLY A 170 -20.51 1.64 -13.85
N ALA A 171 -19.73 2.20 -12.93
CA ALA A 171 -19.55 3.63 -12.78
C ALA A 171 -18.68 4.13 -13.93
N ALA A 172 -19.22 5.08 -14.70
CA ALA A 172 -18.50 5.74 -15.77
C ALA A 172 -17.66 6.88 -15.19
N ASP A 173 -16.56 6.56 -14.54
CA ASP A 173 -15.47 7.54 -14.40
C ASP A 173 -14.82 7.76 -15.78
N ASP A 174 -14.04 8.83 -15.97
CA ASP A 174 -13.37 9.13 -17.26
C ASP A 174 -12.63 7.85 -17.76
N PRO A 175 -13.11 7.19 -18.83
CA PRO A 175 -12.48 5.97 -19.33
C PRO A 175 -11.03 6.22 -19.75
N GLY A 176 -10.70 7.45 -20.14
CA GLY A 176 -9.34 7.87 -20.43
C GLY A 176 -8.47 7.95 -19.17
N TYR A 177 -9.00 8.44 -18.06
CA TYR A 177 -8.25 8.56 -16.80
C TYR A 177 -7.90 7.17 -16.24
N SER A 178 -8.89 6.29 -16.15
CA SER A 178 -8.68 4.92 -15.67
C SER A 178 -7.67 4.16 -16.55
N ALA A 179 -7.77 4.27 -17.88
CA ALA A 179 -6.82 3.64 -18.79
C ALA A 179 -5.39 4.17 -18.64
N ARG A 180 -5.20 5.50 -18.52
CA ARG A 180 -3.87 6.11 -18.30
C ARG A 180 -3.27 5.69 -16.97
N LEU A 181 -4.07 5.69 -15.90
CA LEU A 181 -3.62 5.28 -14.58
C LEU A 181 -3.23 3.79 -14.57
N MET A 182 -3.99 2.95 -15.26
CA MET A 182 -3.72 1.52 -15.37
C MET A 182 -2.43 1.27 -16.18
N GLN A 183 -2.21 1.97 -17.29
CA GLN A 183 -0.95 1.90 -18.03
C GLN A 183 0.27 2.27 -17.15
N LEU A 184 0.15 3.34 -16.37
CA LEU A 184 1.20 3.75 -15.44
C LEU A 184 1.45 2.69 -14.35
N ALA A 185 0.39 2.06 -13.84
CA ALA A 185 0.49 0.96 -12.88
C ALA A 185 1.23 -0.25 -13.47
N GLU A 186 0.98 -0.64 -14.72
CA GLU A 186 1.71 -1.76 -15.36
C GLU A 186 3.21 -1.47 -15.47
N HIS A 187 3.60 -0.26 -15.85
CA HIS A 187 5.01 0.11 -15.90
C HIS A 187 5.66 0.00 -14.51
N CYS A 188 5.02 0.56 -13.49
CA CYS A 188 5.53 0.52 -12.11
C CYS A 188 5.55 -0.89 -11.52
N HIS A 189 4.60 -1.75 -11.89
CA HIS A 189 4.60 -3.16 -11.54
C HIS A 189 5.83 -3.85 -12.14
N GLY A 190 6.14 -3.60 -13.41
CA GLY A 190 7.36 -4.07 -14.05
C GLY A 190 8.63 -3.63 -13.32
N HIS A 191 8.73 -2.35 -12.99
CA HIS A 191 9.86 -1.79 -12.22
C HIS A 191 10.01 -2.49 -10.85
N LEU A 192 8.90 -2.65 -10.11
CA LEU A 192 8.87 -3.32 -8.82
C LEU A 192 9.29 -4.80 -8.91
N ALA A 193 8.79 -5.52 -9.91
CA ALA A 193 9.14 -6.93 -10.12
C ALA A 193 10.63 -7.12 -10.40
N GLN A 194 11.23 -6.26 -11.23
CA GLN A 194 12.66 -6.29 -11.51
C GLN A 194 13.49 -6.00 -10.25
N ALA A 195 13.09 -4.99 -9.47
CA ALA A 195 13.81 -4.56 -8.27
C ALA A 195 13.73 -5.54 -7.09
N THR A 196 12.69 -6.35 -7.07
CA THR A 196 12.46 -7.34 -6.01
C THR A 196 12.87 -8.75 -6.42
N SER A 197 13.33 -8.94 -7.66
CA SER A 197 13.72 -10.24 -8.23
C SER A 197 14.77 -10.98 -7.41
N SER A 198 15.71 -10.29 -6.77
CA SER A 198 16.75 -10.86 -5.91
C SER A 198 16.43 -10.86 -4.40
N ASN A 199 15.35 -10.18 -3.98
CA ASN A 199 14.98 -9.97 -2.58
C ASN A 199 13.83 -10.90 -2.17
N SER A 200 14.13 -12.00 -1.48
CA SER A 200 13.16 -13.06 -1.16
C SER A 200 11.89 -12.60 -0.41
N PRO A 201 11.91 -11.62 0.52
CA PRO A 201 10.68 -11.16 1.17
C PRO A 201 9.78 -10.37 0.20
N SER A 202 10.38 -9.54 -0.66
CA SER A 202 9.66 -8.67 -1.60
C SER A 202 9.12 -9.39 -2.83
N ARG A 203 9.59 -10.62 -3.13
CA ARG A 203 8.99 -11.47 -4.18
C ARG A 203 7.51 -11.77 -3.95
N ARG A 204 7.04 -11.76 -2.70
CA ARG A 204 5.62 -11.95 -2.37
C ARG A 204 4.74 -10.88 -3.01
N TYR A 205 5.27 -9.66 -3.24
CA TYR A 205 4.54 -8.60 -3.92
C TYR A 205 4.11 -9.01 -5.32
N ALA A 206 4.99 -9.66 -6.10
CA ALA A 206 4.69 -10.05 -7.47
C ALA A 206 3.49 -11.01 -7.55
N VAL A 207 3.41 -11.99 -6.64
CA VAL A 207 2.28 -12.94 -6.61
C VAL A 207 0.97 -12.22 -6.27
N ILE A 208 1.00 -11.37 -5.23
CA ILE A 208 -0.18 -10.63 -4.78
C ILE A 208 -0.67 -9.69 -5.89
N LEU A 209 0.25 -8.89 -6.45
CA LEU A 209 -0.05 -7.90 -7.47
C LEU A 209 -0.52 -8.54 -8.77
N GLU A 210 -0.02 -9.71 -9.15
CA GLU A 210 -0.52 -10.41 -10.34
C GLU A 210 -1.99 -10.83 -10.16
N GLY A 211 -2.38 -11.25 -8.95
CA GLY A 211 -3.77 -11.53 -8.61
C GLY A 211 -4.67 -10.28 -8.76
N PHE A 212 -4.23 -9.15 -8.20
CA PHE A 212 -4.94 -7.87 -8.32
C PHE A 212 -5.03 -7.38 -9.78
N ARG A 213 -3.94 -7.49 -10.53
CA ARG A 213 -3.84 -7.11 -11.94
C ARG A 213 -4.78 -7.94 -12.79
N ALA A 214 -4.76 -9.26 -12.63
CA ALA A 214 -5.64 -10.17 -13.34
C ALA A 214 -7.12 -9.87 -13.06
N ALA A 215 -7.47 -9.59 -11.79
CA ALA A 215 -8.83 -9.20 -11.42
C ALA A 215 -9.24 -7.83 -11.97
N ALA A 216 -8.32 -6.87 -12.09
CA ALA A 216 -8.58 -5.57 -12.68
C ALA A 216 -8.76 -5.63 -14.21
N VAL A 217 -8.00 -6.51 -14.89
CA VAL A 217 -8.05 -6.66 -16.35
C VAL A 217 -9.21 -7.56 -16.81
N ASN A 218 -9.52 -8.63 -16.06
CA ASN A 218 -10.56 -9.57 -16.43
C ASN A 218 -11.96 -9.02 -16.14
N LYS A 219 -12.59 -8.50 -17.19
CA LYS A 219 -14.04 -8.27 -17.26
C LYS A 219 -14.77 -9.61 -17.42
N SER A 220 -16.05 -9.64 -17.06
CA SER A 220 -17.11 -10.51 -17.64
C SER A 220 -17.58 -11.72 -16.82
N THR A 221 -18.11 -11.52 -15.62
CA THR A 221 -19.43 -12.11 -15.33
C THR A 221 -20.14 -11.26 -14.28
N PRO A 222 -21.24 -10.57 -14.62
CA PRO A 222 -22.22 -10.21 -13.61
C PRO A 222 -22.67 -11.54 -13.02
N GLN A 223 -22.35 -11.78 -11.75
CA GLN A 223 -22.87 -12.93 -11.04
C GLN A 223 -24.39 -12.73 -10.98
N GLN A 224 -25.11 -13.38 -11.89
CA GLN A 224 -26.55 -13.53 -11.80
C GLN A 224 -26.83 -14.10 -10.42
N MET A 225 -27.54 -13.32 -9.62
CA MET A 225 -28.20 -13.74 -8.40
C MET A 225 -28.95 -15.05 -8.73
N ARG A 226 -28.39 -16.18 -8.29
CA ARG A 226 -29.02 -17.49 -8.46
C ARG A 226 -30.30 -17.44 -7.63
N PRO A 227 -31.50 -17.56 -8.23
CA PRO A 227 -32.72 -17.60 -7.44
C PRO A 227 -32.67 -18.87 -6.58
N GLN A 228 -32.64 -18.70 -5.26
CA GLN A 228 -33.01 -19.78 -4.35
C GLN A 228 -34.51 -20.01 -4.49
N ASN A 229 -34.90 -20.92 -5.38
CA ASN A 229 -36.19 -21.57 -5.28
C ASN A 229 -35.98 -22.91 -4.59
N GLY A 230 -36.64 -23.08 -3.44
CA GLY A 230 -36.60 -24.28 -2.64
C GLY A 230 -37.48 -25.43 -3.16
N ALA A 231 -37.23 -26.59 -2.54
CA ALA A 231 -38.05 -27.81 -2.46
C ALA A 231 -38.07 -28.68 -3.75
N LEU A 232 -37.95 -30.02 -3.76
CA LEU A 232 -38.16 -31.09 -2.79
C LEU A 232 -37.29 -32.33 -3.13
N HIS A 233 -36.84 -33.04 -2.08
CA HIS A 233 -36.84 -34.50 -1.86
C HIS A 233 -36.62 -35.49 -3.02
N GLU A 234 -35.54 -36.30 -2.96
CA GLU A 234 -35.65 -37.77 -3.12
C GLU A 234 -34.46 -38.52 -2.49
N GLN A 235 -34.78 -39.58 -1.74
CA GLN A 235 -33.90 -40.48 -1.00
C GLN A 235 -33.19 -41.50 -1.90
N SER A 236 -31.97 -41.94 -1.54
CA SER A 236 -31.54 -43.35 -1.69
C SER A 236 -30.22 -43.68 -0.97
N ILE A 237 -30.36 -44.37 0.18
CA ILE A 237 -29.72 -45.61 0.69
C ILE A 237 -28.20 -45.85 0.51
N ASP A 238 -27.58 -46.18 1.65
CA ASP A 238 -26.28 -46.78 2.01
C ASP A 238 -25.52 -47.64 0.99
N LEU A 239 -24.17 -47.59 1.07
CA LEU A 239 -23.32 -48.72 1.51
C LEU A 239 -21.81 -48.35 1.49
N ASN A 240 -21.16 -48.45 2.67
CA ASN A 240 -19.70 -48.53 2.85
C ASN A 240 -19.21 -49.96 2.51
N PRO A 241 -17.94 -50.19 2.08
CA PRO A 241 -16.93 -50.61 3.06
C PRO A 241 -15.46 -50.27 2.73
N GLY A 242 -14.63 -50.14 3.78
CA GLY A 242 -13.24 -50.68 3.77
C GLY A 242 -12.09 -49.70 4.03
N ILE A 243 -11.54 -49.74 5.26
CA ILE A 243 -10.19 -49.27 5.62
C ILE A 243 -9.22 -50.46 5.45
N PRO A 244 -7.91 -50.27 5.22
CA PRO A 244 -7.00 -50.37 6.37
C PRO A 244 -5.84 -49.35 6.38
N THR A 245 -5.58 -48.85 7.59
CA THR A 245 -4.39 -48.13 8.06
C THR A 245 -3.13 -48.98 8.02
N LEU A 246 -1.97 -48.37 7.76
CA LEU A 246 -0.66 -48.94 8.09
C LEU A 246 0.25 -47.87 8.70
N HIS A 247 0.46 -48.00 10.01
CA HIS A 247 1.44 -47.27 10.81
C HIS A 247 2.80 -47.96 10.68
N THR A 248 3.88 -47.20 10.42
CA THR A 248 5.20 -47.50 10.99
C THR A 248 5.93 -46.17 11.25
N ASN A 249 6.42 -46.06 12.48
CA ASN A 249 7.16 -44.94 13.04
C ASN A 249 8.62 -45.40 13.14
N ASP A 250 9.57 -44.62 12.64
CA ASP A 250 10.91 -44.59 13.24
C ASP A 250 11.66 -43.29 12.94
N GLY A 251 12.23 -42.73 14.00
CA GLY A 251 12.74 -41.37 14.07
C GLY A 251 14.18 -41.20 13.58
N GLY A 252 14.42 -40.05 12.94
CA GLY A 252 15.74 -39.47 12.73
C GLY A 252 15.56 -37.95 12.61
N GLY A 253 15.89 -37.23 13.69
CA GLY A 253 15.63 -35.80 13.82
C GLY A 253 16.40 -34.95 12.81
N PHE A 254 15.66 -34.36 11.87
CA PHE A 254 16.00 -33.10 11.22
C PHE A 254 14.82 -32.16 11.45
N PHE A 255 15.04 -31.03 12.13
CA PHE A 255 14.05 -29.95 12.19
C PHE A 255 13.94 -29.30 10.80
N SER A 256 13.16 -29.91 9.91
CA SER A 256 12.56 -29.17 8.80
C SER A 256 11.59 -28.17 9.41
N ILE A 257 11.91 -26.88 9.32
CA ILE A 257 10.88 -25.84 9.37
C ILE A 257 10.00 -26.10 8.15
N SER A 258 8.92 -26.86 8.36
CA SER A 258 7.88 -27.08 7.36
C SER A 258 7.32 -25.72 6.98
N GLN A 259 7.67 -25.26 5.77
CA GLN A 259 6.92 -24.24 5.04
C GLN A 259 5.54 -24.80 4.68
N ASN A 260 4.69 -24.99 5.68
CA ASN A 260 3.27 -25.18 5.47
C ASN A 260 2.59 -23.80 5.56
N ASN A 261 2.82 -22.98 4.54
CA ASN A 261 1.78 -22.04 4.10
C ASN A 261 1.41 -22.46 2.68
N SER A 262 0.36 -23.27 2.60
CA SER A 262 -0.31 -23.63 1.35
C SER A 262 -0.63 -22.37 0.55
N LEU A 263 -0.11 -22.32 -0.67
CA LEU A 263 -0.49 -21.38 -1.74
C LEU A 263 -2.01 -21.38 -2.05
N ALA A 264 -2.78 -22.28 -1.44
CA ALA A 264 -4.20 -22.47 -1.65
C ALA A 264 -5.10 -21.66 -0.68
N ASP A 265 -4.53 -21.01 0.35
CA ASP A 265 -5.30 -20.25 1.36
C ASP A 265 -5.30 -18.73 1.16
N MET A 266 -4.79 -18.22 0.02
CA MET A 266 -5.10 -16.84 -0.33
C MET A 266 -6.58 -16.77 -0.72
N PRO A 267 -7.42 -15.94 -0.04
CA PRO A 267 -8.84 -15.86 -0.34
C PRO A 267 -9.03 -15.60 -1.83
N THR A 268 -9.91 -16.37 -2.48
CA THR A 268 -10.40 -16.01 -3.79
C THR A 268 -10.93 -14.58 -3.73
N PHE A 269 -10.28 -13.70 -4.49
CA PHE A 269 -10.35 -12.24 -4.42
C PHE A 269 -11.76 -11.61 -4.52
N HIS A 270 -12.80 -12.41 -4.77
CA HIS A 270 -14.18 -11.94 -4.70
C HIS A 270 -14.57 -11.43 -3.30
N ASP A 271 -13.94 -11.94 -2.23
CA ASP A 271 -14.33 -11.68 -0.84
C ASP A 271 -13.39 -10.75 -0.06
N TRP A 272 -12.53 -9.96 -0.73
CA TRP A 272 -11.56 -9.08 -0.03
C TRP A 272 -12.24 -8.11 0.95
N GLN A 273 -11.88 -8.19 2.24
CA GLN A 273 -12.47 -7.43 3.34
C GLN A 273 -11.54 -6.32 3.87
N LEU A 274 -12.07 -5.49 4.77
CA LEU A 274 -11.32 -4.40 5.43
C LEU A 274 -10.10 -4.91 6.21
N THR A 275 -10.22 -6.09 6.82
CA THR A 275 -9.16 -6.78 7.60
C THR A 275 -8.01 -7.22 6.72
N ASP A 276 -8.26 -7.50 5.45
CA ASP A 276 -7.24 -8.00 4.53
C ASP A 276 -6.19 -6.92 4.22
N TRP A 277 -6.53 -5.63 4.38
CA TRP A 277 -5.55 -4.53 4.35
C TRP A 277 -4.61 -4.54 5.56
N LEU A 278 -5.08 -4.96 6.73
CA LEU A 278 -4.27 -5.09 7.94
C LEU A 278 -3.39 -6.32 7.88
N ASP A 279 -3.91 -7.44 7.39
CA ASP A 279 -3.12 -8.64 7.14
C ASP A 279 -2.07 -8.40 6.05
N LEU A 280 -2.43 -7.62 5.02
CA LEU A 280 -1.48 -7.19 4.00
C LEU A 280 -0.33 -6.37 4.60
N ASP A 281 -0.62 -5.36 5.42
CA ASP A 281 0.44 -4.56 6.07
C ASP A 281 1.27 -5.37 7.08
N SER A 282 0.63 -6.29 7.80
CA SER A 282 1.28 -7.15 8.80
C SER A 282 2.16 -8.21 8.15
N SER A 283 1.75 -8.73 6.98
CA SER A 283 2.51 -9.72 6.20
C SER A 283 3.84 -9.20 5.65
N VAL A 284 4.03 -7.88 5.68
CA VAL A 284 5.22 -7.16 5.20
C VAL A 284 6.10 -6.67 6.38
N GLY A 285 5.61 -6.77 7.62
CA GLY A 285 6.11 -5.99 8.76
C GLY A 285 6.82 -6.73 9.89
N PRO A 286 7.97 -7.42 9.71
CA PRO A 286 8.90 -7.57 10.82
C PRO A 286 9.70 -6.29 11.11
N LEU A 287 9.58 -5.22 10.30
CA LEU A 287 10.52 -4.09 10.32
C LEU A 287 10.00 -2.79 10.96
N PHE A 288 8.75 -2.75 11.43
CA PHE A 288 8.19 -1.58 12.15
C PHE A 288 7.93 -1.82 13.64
N THR A 289 8.28 -2.99 14.19
CA THR A 289 7.99 -3.35 15.59
C THR A 289 9.15 -3.12 16.58
N TYR A 290 10.21 -2.39 16.20
CA TYR A 290 11.31 -2.09 17.11
C TYR A 290 11.41 -0.60 17.47
N VAL A 291 10.38 -0.08 18.13
CA VAL A 291 10.54 1.01 19.11
C VAL A 291 9.61 0.71 20.28
N ARG A 292 10.15 0.05 21.30
CA ARG A 292 9.61 0.07 22.66
C ARG A 292 10.76 0.35 23.61
#